data_AF-A0A0Q0CP95-F1
#
_entry.id   AF-A0A0Q0CP95-F1
#
_cell.length_a   1.000
_cell.length_b   1.000
_cell.length_c   1.000
_cell.angle_alpha   90.00
_cell.angle_beta   90.00
_cell.angle_gamma   90.00
#
_symmetry.space_group_name_H-M   'P 1'
#
loop_
_entity.id
_entity.type
_entity.pdbx_description
1 polymer ?
#
loop_
_entity_poly.entity_id
_entity_poly.type
_entity_poly.pdbx_seq_one_letter_code
_entity_poly.pdbx_strand_id
1 'polypeptide(L)'
;MKSRLTLWVGITALTLSVSALAKPVLHTATIDQHGNVVAQSSPWIKSVSYSTQKDYFATYKVFFKEGQFKKPPGFCSVSFIDTSDHERLFYGHAKLGGAATTEEVNVLGLMVGKRGASGDSSMSFQLACSN
;
A
#
# COMPACT_ATOMS: atom_id res chain seq x y z
N MET A 1 73.04 24.47 -11.35
CA MET A 1 72.84 23.02 -11.13
C MET A 1 71.90 22.82 -9.94
N LYS A 2 71.01 21.83 -10.04
CA LYS A 2 70.07 21.29 -9.05
C LYS A 2 68.71 21.99 -8.86
N SER A 3 67.83 21.62 -9.79
CA SER A 3 66.39 21.37 -9.63
C SER A 3 65.99 20.86 -8.24
N ARG A 4 64.91 21.40 -7.69
CA ARG A 4 63.93 20.65 -6.86
C ARG A 4 62.52 21.20 -7.10
N LEU A 5 61.90 20.68 -8.14
CA LEU A 5 60.47 20.80 -8.40
C LEU A 5 59.73 19.98 -7.32
N THR A 6 59.15 20.65 -6.33
CA THR A 6 58.38 20.00 -5.26
C THR A 6 57.07 19.48 -5.85
N LEU A 7 57.03 18.16 -6.07
CA LEU A 7 55.91 17.43 -6.63
C LEU A 7 54.72 17.45 -5.64
N TRP A 8 53.70 18.24 -5.92
CA TRP A 8 52.39 18.13 -5.27
C TRP A 8 51.72 16.85 -5.80
N VAL A 9 51.88 15.75 -5.08
CA VAL A 9 51.11 14.53 -5.33
C VAL A 9 49.70 14.77 -4.78
N GLY A 10 48.81 15.20 -5.66
CA GLY A 10 47.38 15.27 -5.39
C GLY A 10 46.84 13.87 -5.11
N ILE A 11 46.46 13.63 -3.85
CA ILE A 11 45.69 12.44 -3.46
C ILE A 11 44.26 12.69 -3.93
N THR A 12 43.92 12.27 -5.14
CA THR A 12 42.53 12.12 -5.59
C THR A 12 41.89 11.01 -4.76
N ALA A 13 41.21 11.38 -3.69
CA ALA A 13 40.30 10.50 -2.99
C ALA A 13 39.14 10.14 -3.94
N LEU A 14 39.14 8.92 -4.50
CA LEU A 14 37.93 8.34 -5.08
C LEU A 14 36.94 8.11 -3.93
N THR A 15 36.11 9.10 -3.65
CA THR A 15 34.86 8.88 -2.92
C THR A 15 33.97 8.04 -3.83
N LEU A 16 34.02 6.71 -3.66
CA LEU A 16 33.00 5.82 -4.20
C LEU A 16 31.70 6.19 -3.50
N SER A 17 30.88 6.98 -4.16
CA SER A 17 29.50 7.24 -3.77
C SER A 17 28.76 5.89 -3.85
N VAL A 18 28.74 5.15 -2.75
CA VAL A 18 27.82 4.02 -2.59
C VAL A 18 26.44 4.67 -2.50
N SER A 19 25.80 4.85 -3.66
CA SER A 19 24.38 5.10 -3.74
C SER A 19 23.70 3.89 -3.11
N ALA A 20 23.43 3.95 -1.81
CA ALA A 20 22.67 2.94 -1.11
C ALA A 20 21.31 2.84 -1.82
N LEU A 21 21.15 1.80 -2.63
CA LEU A 21 19.90 1.48 -3.29
C LEU A 21 18.94 1.07 -2.16
N ALA A 22 18.22 2.03 -1.60
CA ALA A 22 17.23 1.77 -0.57
C ALA A 22 16.22 0.78 -1.17
N LYS A 23 16.17 -0.42 -0.59
CA LYS A 23 15.23 -1.44 -1.04
C LYS A 23 13.81 -0.87 -0.90
N PRO A 24 12.91 -1.13 -1.86
CA PRO A 24 11.52 -0.70 -1.75
C PRO A 24 10.96 -1.18 -0.40
N VAL A 25 10.40 -0.25 0.37
CA VAL A 25 9.80 -0.57 1.67
C VAL A 25 8.37 -1.04 1.41
N LEU A 26 8.09 -2.28 1.81
CA LEU A 26 6.74 -2.85 1.74
C LEU A 26 5.95 -2.47 2.99
N HIS A 27 4.86 -1.74 2.78
CA HIS A 27 3.89 -1.41 3.81
C HIS A 27 2.71 -2.37 3.72
N THR A 28 2.34 -2.98 4.85
CA THR A 28 1.19 -3.89 4.92
C THR A 28 0.18 -3.42 5.96
N ALA A 29 -1.08 -3.73 5.74
CA ALA A 29 -2.15 -3.52 6.70
C ALA A 29 -3.24 -4.58 6.54
N THR A 30 -3.94 -4.86 7.63
CA THR A 30 -5.18 -5.60 7.65
C THR A 30 -6.28 -4.65 8.07
N ILE A 31 -7.33 -4.58 7.26
CA ILE A 31 -8.49 -3.73 7.47
C ILE A 31 -9.70 -4.66 7.62
N ASP A 32 -10.50 -4.46 8.67
CA ASP A 32 -11.72 -5.24 8.86
C ASP A 32 -12.89 -4.73 7.97
N GLN A 33 -13.98 -5.47 7.97
CA GLN A 33 -15.19 -5.15 7.19
C GLN A 33 -15.80 -3.77 7.49
N HIS A 34 -15.49 -3.17 8.64
CA HIS A 34 -15.99 -1.85 9.05
C HIS A 34 -15.01 -0.72 8.76
N GLY A 35 -13.86 -1.03 8.14
CA GLY A 35 -12.83 -0.06 7.83
C GLY A 35 -11.85 0.19 8.97
N ASN A 36 -11.85 -0.61 10.04
CA ASN A 36 -10.86 -0.43 11.11
C ASN A 36 -9.53 -1.08 10.69
N VAL A 37 -8.42 -0.37 10.95
CA VAL A 37 -7.08 -0.95 10.79
C VAL A 37 -6.79 -1.84 11.99
N VAL A 38 -6.86 -3.16 11.80
CA VAL A 38 -6.65 -4.15 12.88
C VAL A 38 -5.18 -4.47 13.11
N ALA A 39 -4.39 -4.41 12.04
CA ALA A 39 -2.95 -4.59 12.09
C ALA A 39 -2.30 -3.82 10.95
N GLN A 40 -1.06 -3.39 11.13
CA GLN A 40 -0.25 -2.83 10.06
C GLN A 40 1.23 -3.02 10.37
N SER A 41 2.06 -3.04 9.33
CA SER A 41 3.47 -2.66 9.46
C SER A 41 3.57 -1.27 10.10
N SER A 42 4.78 -0.82 10.47
CA SER A 42 5.05 0.50 11.09
C SER A 42 4.00 1.57 10.72
N PRO A 43 3.37 2.28 11.68
CA PRO A 43 2.15 3.04 11.44
C PRO A 43 2.21 4.00 10.24
N TRP A 44 1.52 3.65 9.15
CA TRP A 44 1.60 4.33 7.84
C TRP A 44 0.23 4.76 7.29
N ILE A 45 -0.85 4.16 7.76
CA ILE A 45 -2.22 4.60 7.47
C ILE A 45 -2.62 5.70 8.45
N LYS A 46 -3.21 6.78 7.94
CA LYS A 46 -3.78 7.89 8.72
C LYS A 46 -5.21 7.56 9.16
N SER A 47 -6.05 7.16 8.22
CA SER A 47 -7.44 6.82 8.46
C SER A 47 -8.00 5.99 7.30
N VAL A 48 -9.17 5.39 7.52
CA VAL A 48 -9.94 4.73 6.48
C VAL A 48 -11.34 5.34 6.49
N SER A 49 -11.81 5.85 5.35
CA SER A 49 -13.21 6.21 5.15
C SER A 49 -13.92 5.04 4.50
N TYR A 50 -14.88 4.47 5.22
CA TYR A 50 -15.65 3.32 4.79
C TYR A 50 -17.10 3.75 4.48
N SER A 51 -17.61 3.29 3.35
CA SER A 51 -19.01 3.44 2.97
C SER A 51 -19.53 2.17 2.31
N THR A 52 -20.80 1.87 2.50
CA THR A 52 -21.46 0.71 1.90
C THR A 52 -22.86 1.09 1.44
N GLN A 53 -23.33 0.42 0.40
CA GLN A 53 -24.70 0.49 -0.06
C GLN A 53 -25.19 -0.94 -0.26
N LYS A 54 -26.39 -1.22 0.25
CA LYS A 54 -27.03 -2.53 0.09
C LYS A 54 -27.11 -2.89 -1.40
N ASP A 55 -26.75 -4.13 -1.70
CA ASP A 55 -26.77 -4.71 -3.04
C ASP A 55 -25.81 -4.03 -4.03
N TYR A 56 -24.84 -3.29 -3.52
CA TYR A 56 -23.77 -2.64 -4.27
C TYR A 56 -22.40 -2.93 -3.64
N PHE A 57 -21.33 -2.35 -4.19
CA PHE A 57 -20.00 -2.50 -3.60
C PHE A 57 -19.84 -1.70 -2.32
N ALA A 58 -19.02 -2.21 -1.41
CA ALA A 58 -18.48 -1.43 -0.31
C ALA A 58 -17.21 -0.69 -0.77
N THR A 59 -17.00 0.53 -0.29
CA THR A 59 -15.83 1.35 -0.62
C THR A 59 -15.03 1.63 0.63
N TYR A 60 -13.72 1.48 0.53
CA TYR A 60 -12.74 1.80 1.56
C TYR A 60 -11.70 2.75 0.97
N LYS A 61 -11.75 4.02 1.36
CA LYS A 61 -10.70 4.99 1.04
C LYS A 61 -9.65 4.96 2.14
N VAL A 62 -8.49 4.41 1.85
CA VAL A 62 -7.38 4.32 2.80
C VAL A 62 -6.48 5.53 2.61
N PHE A 63 -6.49 6.44 3.58
CA PHE A 63 -5.64 7.63 3.56
C PHE A 63 -4.29 7.31 4.20
N PHE A 64 -3.23 7.67 3.51
CA PHE A 64 -1.86 7.51 4.00
C PHE A 64 -1.49 8.66 4.94
N LYS A 65 -0.52 8.41 5.82
CA LYS A 65 0.11 9.50 6.57
C LYS A 65 0.80 10.47 5.63
N GLU A 66 0.83 11.74 6.02
CA GLU A 66 1.49 12.77 5.26
C GLU A 66 2.97 12.42 5.03
N GLY A 67 3.42 12.52 3.78
CA GLY A 67 4.79 12.19 3.41
C GLY A 67 5.14 10.69 3.40
N GLN A 68 4.18 9.78 3.68
CA GLN A 68 4.41 8.33 3.63
C GLN A 68 4.91 7.88 2.25
N PHE A 69 4.29 8.41 1.20
CA PHE A 69 4.66 8.17 -0.19
C PHE A 69 4.98 9.51 -0.86
N LYS A 70 6.24 9.70 -1.26
CA LYS A 70 6.70 10.93 -1.95
C LYS A 70 6.26 11.00 -3.42
N LYS A 71 5.92 9.83 -3.98
CA LYS A 71 5.38 9.61 -5.32
C LYS A 71 4.28 8.56 -5.19
N PRO A 72 3.33 8.44 -6.13
CA PRO A 72 2.38 7.35 -6.12
C PRO A 72 3.12 6.00 -5.95
N PRO A 73 2.64 5.10 -5.06
CA PRO A 73 3.25 3.79 -4.87
C PRO A 73 3.46 3.09 -6.21
N GLY A 74 4.65 2.52 -6.44
CA GLY A 74 4.92 1.72 -7.64
C GLY A 74 4.02 0.48 -7.73
N PHE A 75 3.56 -0.04 -6.58
CA PHE A 75 2.45 -0.98 -6.55
C PHE A 75 1.62 -0.86 -5.28
N CYS A 76 0.35 -1.24 -5.42
CA CYS A 76 -0.49 -1.70 -4.31
C CYS A 76 -1.16 -3.01 -4.73
N SER A 77 -1.44 -3.87 -3.75
CA SER A 77 -2.18 -5.11 -3.92
C SER A 77 -3.12 -5.29 -2.74
N VAL A 78 -4.27 -5.90 -3.02
CA VAL A 78 -5.26 -6.24 -2.00
C VAL A 78 -5.59 -7.71 -2.09
N SER A 79 -5.68 -8.35 -0.93
CA SER A 79 -6.11 -9.74 -0.78
C SER A 79 -7.31 -9.79 0.14
N PHE A 80 -8.37 -10.42 -0.36
CA PHE A 80 -9.54 -10.75 0.45
C PHE A 80 -9.16 -11.78 1.53
N ILE A 81 -9.62 -11.57 2.77
CA ILE A 81 -9.38 -12.50 3.88
C ILE A 81 -10.64 -12.75 4.73
N ASP A 82 -11.81 -12.29 4.30
CA ASP A 82 -13.02 -12.36 5.10
C ASP A 82 -13.59 -13.79 5.10
N THR A 83 -13.65 -14.41 6.26
CA THR A 83 -14.21 -15.75 6.43
C THR A 83 -15.41 -15.75 7.37
N SER A 84 -16.08 -14.60 7.54
CA SER A 84 -17.15 -14.43 8.53
C SER A 84 -18.40 -15.25 8.22
N ASP A 85 -18.67 -15.55 6.95
CA ASP A 85 -19.74 -16.47 6.56
C ASP A 85 -19.40 -17.27 5.29
N HIS A 86 -20.23 -18.28 5.00
CA HIS A 86 -20.03 -19.19 3.89
C HIS A 86 -20.16 -18.51 2.52
N GLU A 87 -21.09 -17.55 2.35
CA GLU A 87 -21.23 -16.87 1.06
C GLU A 87 -20.01 -16.00 0.76
N ARG A 88 -19.46 -15.33 1.77
CA ARG A 88 -18.25 -14.52 1.65
C ARG A 88 -17.05 -15.35 1.24
N LEU A 89 -16.91 -16.57 1.74
CA LEU A 89 -15.84 -17.48 1.33
C LEU A 89 -15.83 -17.78 -0.17
N PHE A 90 -17.00 -17.92 -0.79
CA PHE A 90 -17.12 -18.31 -2.21
C PHE A 90 -17.25 -17.12 -3.16
N TYR A 91 -17.90 -16.05 -2.70
CA TYR A 91 -18.28 -14.92 -3.56
C TYR A 91 -17.62 -13.61 -3.16
N GLY A 92 -17.00 -13.54 -1.99
CA GLY A 92 -16.37 -12.34 -1.47
C GLY A 92 -15.09 -11.99 -2.21
N HIS A 93 -14.95 -10.73 -2.58
CA HIS A 93 -13.75 -10.19 -3.20
C HIS A 93 -13.42 -8.82 -2.65
N ALA A 94 -12.12 -8.54 -2.56
CA ALA A 94 -11.59 -7.21 -2.38
C ALA A 94 -10.74 -6.87 -3.61
N LYS A 95 -10.91 -5.67 -4.17
CA LYS A 95 -10.15 -5.20 -5.35
C LYS A 95 -9.72 -3.75 -5.17
N LEU A 96 -8.63 -3.36 -5.81
CA LEU A 96 -8.31 -1.94 -5.90
C LEU A 96 -9.35 -1.24 -6.79
N GLY A 97 -9.89 -0.12 -6.31
CA GLY A 97 -10.82 0.73 -7.05
C GLY A 97 -10.14 1.65 -8.06
N GLY A 98 -8.81 1.66 -8.11
CA GLY A 98 -8.01 2.47 -9.01
C GLY A 98 -6.52 2.45 -8.65
N ALA A 99 -5.71 3.20 -9.38
CA ALA A 99 -4.32 3.43 -9.03
C ALA A 99 -4.22 4.20 -7.71
N ALA A 100 -3.25 3.86 -6.87
CA ALA A 100 -2.95 4.62 -5.66
C ALA A 100 -2.36 5.98 -6.03
N THR A 101 -2.64 6.99 -5.21
CA THR A 101 -2.00 8.31 -5.27
C THR A 101 -0.92 8.40 -4.20
N THR A 102 -0.30 9.56 -4.04
CA THR A 102 0.58 9.85 -2.89
C THR A 102 -0.18 9.89 -1.56
N GLU A 103 -1.50 10.07 -1.59
CA GLU A 103 -2.31 10.38 -0.42
C GLU A 103 -3.29 9.25 -0.06
N GLU A 104 -3.74 8.48 -1.03
CA GLU A 104 -4.74 7.45 -0.80
C GLU A 104 -4.68 6.27 -1.78
N VAL A 105 -5.32 5.18 -1.38
CA VAL A 105 -5.74 4.10 -2.27
C VAL A 105 -7.17 3.70 -1.97
N ASN A 106 -7.92 3.43 -3.02
CA ASN A 106 -9.31 2.98 -2.93
C ASN A 106 -9.38 1.45 -3.03
N VAL A 107 -10.12 0.81 -2.13
CA VAL A 107 -10.42 -0.62 -2.15
C VAL A 107 -11.93 -0.81 -2.22
N LEU A 108 -12.37 -1.77 -3.01
CA LEU A 108 -13.76 -2.14 -3.23
C LEU A 108 -14.02 -3.55 -2.69
N GLY A 109 -15.03 -3.69 -1.84
CA GLY A 109 -15.60 -4.97 -1.41
C GLY A 109 -16.76 -5.36 -2.31
N LEU A 110 -16.79 -6.61 -2.78
CA LEU A 110 -17.72 -7.12 -3.80
C LEU A 110 -18.19 -8.54 -3.46
N MET A 111 -19.44 -8.85 -3.77
CA MET A 111 -19.96 -10.23 -3.84
C MET A 111 -20.16 -10.61 -5.31
N VAL A 112 -19.23 -11.36 -5.90
CA VAL A 112 -19.24 -11.69 -7.34
C VAL A 112 -19.71 -13.14 -7.54
N GLY A 113 -20.57 -13.36 -8.53
CA GLY A 113 -21.05 -14.70 -8.89
C GLY A 113 -22.12 -15.29 -7.97
N LYS A 114 -22.46 -14.59 -6.88
CA LYS A 114 -23.62 -14.90 -6.04
C LYS A 114 -24.92 -14.78 -6.85
N ARG A 115 -25.82 -15.75 -6.71
CA ARG A 115 -27.17 -15.66 -7.31
C ARG A 115 -28.03 -14.71 -6.49
N GLY A 116 -28.72 -13.80 -7.17
CA GLY A 116 -29.59 -12.82 -6.52
C GLY A 116 -28.83 -11.57 -6.07
N ALA A 117 -29.36 -10.88 -5.07
CA ALA A 117 -28.81 -9.61 -4.62
C ALA A 117 -27.53 -9.82 -3.79
N SER A 118 -26.55 -8.92 -3.96
CA SER A 118 -25.25 -9.02 -3.28
C SER A 118 -25.39 -8.96 -1.76
N GLY A 119 -26.39 -8.24 -1.24
CA GLY A 119 -26.55 -8.00 0.18
C GLY A 119 -25.54 -6.98 0.68
N ASP A 120 -24.82 -7.34 1.73
CA ASP A 120 -23.72 -6.54 2.27
C ASP A 120 -22.38 -6.99 1.64
N SER A 121 -21.71 -6.09 0.92
CA SER A 121 -20.44 -6.36 0.25
C SER A 121 -19.22 -5.90 1.05
N SER A 122 -19.38 -5.58 2.33
CA SER A 122 -18.32 -5.03 3.18
C SER A 122 -17.35 -6.12 3.61
N MET A 123 -16.07 -6.05 3.25
CA MET A 123 -15.11 -7.17 3.40
C MET A 123 -13.93 -6.81 4.30
N SER A 124 -13.44 -7.80 5.04
CA SER A 124 -12.10 -7.76 5.62
C SER A 124 -11.02 -8.09 4.56
N PHE A 125 -9.93 -7.33 4.53
CA PHE A 125 -8.87 -7.48 3.53
C PHE A 125 -7.47 -7.14 4.07
N GLN A 126 -6.45 -7.67 3.40
CA GLN A 126 -5.06 -7.25 3.54
C GLN A 126 -4.68 -6.31 2.39
N LEU A 127 -4.04 -5.20 2.72
CA LEU A 127 -3.51 -4.22 1.78
C LEU A 127 -1.98 -4.22 1.88
N ALA A 128 -1.31 -4.25 0.73
CA ALA A 128 0.14 -4.12 0.65
C ALA A 128 0.49 -3.06 -0.40
N CYS A 129 1.36 -2.10 -0.06
CA CYS A 129 1.82 -1.05 -0.97
C CYS A 129 3.33 -0.84 -0.84
N SER A 130 4.00 -0.53 -1.94
CA SER A 130 5.42 -0.15 -1.97
C SER A 130 5.64 1.03 -2.88
N ASN A 131 6.64 1.85 -2.52
CA ASN A 131 7.25 2.80 -3.45
C ASN A 131 7.86 2.09 -4.66
#